data_AF-A0A066WET1-F1
#
_entry.id   AF-A0A066WET1-F1
#
_cell.length_a   1.000
_cell.length_b   1.000
_cell.length_c   1.000
_cell.angle_alpha   90.00
_cell.angle_beta   90.00
_cell.angle_gamma   90.00
#
_symmetry.space_group_name_H-M   'P 1'
#
loop_
_entity.id
_entity.type
_entity.pdbx_description
1 polymer ?
#
loop_
_entity_poly.entity_id
_entity_poly.type
_entity_poly.pdbx_seq_one_letter_code
_entity_poly.pdbx_strand_id
1 'polypeptide(L)'
;MGCLLPSQRFDSHSSAGSPCSTSRSACPFVSPTAAMASSSLSSSSPTAATNTSVPATLNLTPSQARAEASGLSARLGDIKELLSVHESTLAAQHVSLTSPLIDREGFPLADMDLLAVRTARQEIHRLNNDRLRIESRLHQLLQVALRRDDSEGSAQRPLRPVAATNRHASAATSDVEARSNANPSASANDHAAARGAIHLQPFAQINSVSPAPAPAYRAGLQPGDLILRVSSGVGTDARAAVDASNHDSLRALPALVREGRQVIFTVRRIRETSGREREEVGEFTLTPSSGWGGRGLLGCVVCLPCLSPIWHQ
;
A
#
# COMPACT_ATOMS: atom_id res chain seq x y z
N MET A 1 -7.02 -5.17 -72.83
CA MET A 1 -6.00 -4.29 -73.43
C MET A 1 -5.37 -3.53 -72.27
N GLY A 2 -4.28 -4.00 -71.66
CA GLY A 2 -2.90 -3.90 -72.17
C GLY A 2 -2.39 -2.47 -71.91
N CYS A 3 -1.29 -2.17 -71.23
CA CYS A 3 -0.10 -2.93 -70.88
C CYS A 3 0.76 -2.11 -69.88
N LEU A 4 1.50 -2.82 -69.03
CA LEU A 4 2.94 -2.68 -68.70
C LEU A 4 3.54 -1.43 -68.00
N LEU A 5 4.24 -1.73 -66.90
CA LEU A 5 5.41 -1.04 -66.34
C LEU A 5 6.52 -0.78 -67.40
N PRO A 6 7.52 0.07 -67.07
CA PRO A 6 8.83 -0.53 -66.81
C PRO A 6 9.62 0.10 -65.64
N SER A 7 10.39 -0.77 -65.00
CA SER A 7 11.56 -0.47 -64.15
C SER A 7 12.65 0.27 -64.92
N GLN A 8 13.43 1.12 -64.24
CA GLN A 8 14.86 1.30 -64.54
C GLN A 8 15.66 1.56 -63.24
N ARG A 9 16.63 0.67 -63.00
CA ARG A 9 17.83 0.93 -62.20
C ARG A 9 18.72 1.91 -62.98
N PHE A 10 19.47 2.74 -62.27
CA PHE A 10 20.78 3.17 -62.77
C PHE A 10 21.82 3.06 -61.66
N ASP A 11 22.93 2.50 -62.08
CA ASP A 11 24.10 2.09 -61.35
C ASP A 11 25.17 3.20 -61.37
N SER A 12 25.93 3.25 -60.27
CA SER A 12 27.39 3.39 -60.22
C SER A 12 28.13 4.75 -60.26
N HIS A 13 29.26 4.68 -59.52
CA HIS A 13 30.53 5.43 -59.52
C HIS A 13 30.63 6.60 -58.52
N SER A 14 31.33 6.43 -57.38
CA SER A 14 32.79 6.26 -57.17
C SER A 14 33.54 7.58 -57.24
N SER A 15 34.20 7.99 -56.14
CA SER A 15 35.62 8.42 -56.11
C SER A 15 36.07 9.05 -54.79
N ALA A 16 37.24 8.59 -54.33
CA ALA A 16 38.30 9.27 -53.53
C ALA A 16 37.94 9.77 -52.11
N GLY A 17 38.62 9.36 -51.04
CA GLY A 17 40.08 9.39 -50.79
C GLY A 17 40.30 10.43 -49.67
N SER A 18 41.09 10.29 -48.60
CA SER A 18 42.15 9.38 -48.17
C SER A 18 42.30 9.53 -46.64
N PRO A 19 43.00 8.61 -45.95
CA PRO A 19 43.31 8.70 -44.53
C PRO A 19 44.65 9.41 -44.30
N CYS A 20 44.80 10.11 -43.17
CA CYS A 20 46.12 10.53 -42.69
C CYS A 20 46.31 10.17 -41.21
N SER A 21 47.52 9.71 -40.97
CA SER A 21 48.03 8.98 -39.83
C SER A 21 49.00 9.87 -39.05
N THR A 22 49.28 9.44 -37.82
CA THR A 22 50.62 9.44 -37.16
C THR A 22 50.94 10.53 -36.14
N SER A 23 51.57 10.03 -35.06
CA SER A 23 52.64 10.63 -34.22
C SER A 23 52.14 11.25 -32.90
N ARG A 24 52.43 10.78 -31.68
CA ARG A 24 53.54 10.02 -31.04
C ARG A 24 54.87 10.78 -30.93
N SER A 25 55.05 11.53 -29.83
CA SER A 25 56.35 11.85 -29.17
C SER A 25 56.04 12.50 -27.80
N ALA A 26 56.42 12.06 -26.59
CA ALA A 26 57.64 11.53 -25.99
C ALA A 26 58.66 12.60 -25.48
N CYS A 27 58.71 12.73 -24.13
CA CYS A 27 59.83 13.10 -23.22
C CYS A 27 60.26 14.59 -23.08
N PRO A 28 61.03 15.00 -22.03
CA PRO A 28 61.45 14.37 -20.75
C PRO A 28 61.21 15.26 -19.47
N PHE A 29 61.08 14.69 -18.26
CA PHE A 29 62.06 14.62 -17.13
C PHE A 29 62.51 15.96 -16.48
N VAL A 30 62.29 16.10 -15.15
CA VAL A 30 63.28 16.37 -14.07
C VAL A 30 62.54 16.61 -12.73
N SER A 31 62.93 15.84 -11.70
CA SER A 31 62.54 15.94 -10.28
C SER A 31 63.27 17.09 -9.54
N PRO A 32 62.94 17.41 -8.27
CA PRO A 32 63.63 16.74 -7.15
C PRO A 32 62.80 16.49 -5.86
N THR A 33 63.03 15.31 -5.30
CA THR A 33 63.41 14.95 -3.91
C THR A 33 62.91 15.74 -2.69
N ALA A 34 62.22 15.02 -1.78
CA ALA A 34 62.33 15.00 -0.29
C ALA A 34 60.94 14.64 0.30
N ALA A 35 60.74 13.92 1.39
CA ALA A 35 61.51 13.04 2.25
C ALA A 35 60.48 12.21 3.06
N MET A 36 60.99 11.21 3.77
CA MET A 36 60.32 10.14 4.51
C MET A 36 59.25 10.57 5.54
N ALA A 37 58.22 9.72 5.70
CA ALA A 37 57.82 9.16 7.00
C ALA A 37 56.79 8.04 6.81
N SER A 38 57.15 6.83 7.22
CA SER A 38 56.27 5.67 7.36
C SER A 38 55.35 5.86 8.57
N SER A 39 54.06 5.56 8.43
CA SER A 39 53.20 5.13 9.53
C SER A 39 52.07 4.27 9.01
N SER A 40 52.00 3.09 9.60
CA SER A 40 51.15 1.95 9.29
C SER A 40 49.76 2.08 9.91
N LEU A 41 48.80 1.34 9.36
CA LEU A 41 47.49 0.95 9.93
C LEU A 41 46.44 2.09 9.85
N SER A 42 45.19 1.88 9.43
CA SER A 42 44.36 0.68 9.42
C SER A 42 43.18 0.91 8.46
N SER A 43 42.90 -0.10 7.64
CA SER A 43 41.66 -0.26 6.91
C SER A 43 40.48 -0.36 7.87
N SER A 44 39.51 0.54 7.77
CA SER A 44 38.18 0.35 8.38
C SER A 44 37.14 0.82 7.37
N SER A 45 36.52 -0.18 6.76
CA SER A 45 35.38 -0.10 5.87
C SER A 45 34.26 0.79 6.41
N PRO A 46 33.57 1.59 5.58
CA PRO A 46 32.27 2.13 5.97
C PRO A 46 31.24 1.01 5.83
N THR A 47 30.95 0.33 6.94
CA THR A 47 29.78 -0.55 7.02
C THR A 47 28.55 0.34 6.94
N ALA A 48 27.97 0.43 5.74
CA ALA A 48 26.64 0.97 5.53
C ALA A 48 25.64 0.05 6.24
N ALA A 49 25.42 0.31 7.54
CA ALA A 49 24.33 -0.29 8.29
C ALA A 49 23.01 0.16 7.64
N THR A 50 22.41 -0.78 6.94
CA THR A 50 21.06 -0.67 6.43
C THR A 50 20.14 -0.71 7.64
N ASN A 51 19.68 0.45 8.08
CA ASN A 51 18.66 0.58 9.12
C ASN A 51 17.31 0.18 8.50
N THR A 52 17.14 -1.12 8.25
CA THR A 52 15.84 -1.73 8.02
C THR A 52 15.12 -1.72 9.36
N SER A 53 14.35 -0.65 9.62
CA SER A 53 13.47 -0.59 10.78
C SER A 53 12.31 -1.58 10.59
N VAL A 54 12.55 -2.82 11.01
CA VAL A 54 11.48 -3.73 11.42
C VAL A 54 10.72 -3.02 12.55
N PRO A 55 9.37 -2.98 12.56
CA PRO A 55 8.65 -2.23 13.57
C PRO A 55 8.82 -2.94 14.92
N ALA A 56 9.58 -2.32 15.82
CA ALA A 56 9.85 -2.77 17.18
C ALA A 56 8.60 -2.84 18.09
N THR A 57 7.39 -2.81 17.52
CA THR A 57 6.11 -2.68 18.23
C THR A 57 5.68 -3.95 18.95
N LEU A 58 6.38 -5.08 18.80
CA LEU A 58 5.95 -6.37 19.37
C LEU A 58 6.33 -6.56 20.85
N ASN A 59 7.21 -5.74 21.44
CA ASN A 59 7.72 -5.93 22.80
C ASN A 59 7.59 -4.69 23.72
N LEU A 60 6.82 -3.67 23.37
CA LEU A 60 6.63 -2.49 24.24
C LEU A 60 5.55 -2.72 25.30
N THR A 61 5.81 -2.32 26.54
CA THR A 61 4.79 -2.30 27.59
C THR A 61 3.75 -1.19 27.32
N PRO A 62 2.50 -1.32 27.78
CA PRO A 62 1.47 -0.32 27.54
C PRO A 62 1.82 1.06 28.12
N SER A 63 2.56 1.11 29.25
CA SER A 63 3.05 2.36 29.82
C SER A 63 4.11 3.04 28.96
N GLN A 64 5.06 2.27 28.41
CA GLN A 64 6.06 2.77 27.47
C GLN A 64 5.43 3.28 26.18
N ALA A 65 4.44 2.54 25.64
CA ALA A 65 3.72 2.94 24.44
C ALA A 65 2.99 4.28 24.60
N ARG A 66 2.40 4.55 25.79
CA ARG A 66 1.77 5.84 26.11
C ARG A 66 2.78 7.00 26.17
N ALA A 67 3.95 6.76 26.77
CA ALA A 67 5.01 7.75 26.85
C ALA A 67 5.62 8.07 25.47
N GLU A 68 5.85 7.06 24.63
CA GLU A 68 6.30 7.26 23.25
C GLU A 68 5.24 8.00 22.43
N ALA A 69 3.96 7.63 22.59
CA ALA A 69 2.85 8.27 21.88
C ALA A 69 2.70 9.76 22.25
N SER A 70 2.86 10.13 23.52
CA SER A 70 2.80 11.55 23.91
C SER A 70 3.98 12.35 23.34
N GLY A 71 5.19 11.78 23.31
CA GLY A 71 6.35 12.39 22.67
C GLY A 71 6.18 12.60 21.16
N LEU A 72 5.61 11.60 20.46
CA LEU A 72 5.30 11.72 19.04
C LEU A 72 4.18 12.74 18.75
N SER A 73 3.19 12.85 19.63
CA SER A 73 2.14 13.88 19.54
C SER A 73 2.71 15.29 19.66
N ALA A 74 3.67 15.52 20.55
CA ALA A 74 4.35 16.81 20.66
C ALA A 74 5.10 17.16 19.37
N ARG A 75 5.91 16.22 18.85
CA ARG A 75 6.62 16.39 17.57
C ARG A 75 5.67 16.61 16.39
N LEU A 76 4.50 15.97 16.40
CA LEU A 76 3.46 16.17 15.40
C LEU A 76 2.96 17.62 15.43
N GLY A 77 2.84 18.23 16.62
CA GLY A 77 2.55 19.65 16.80
C GLY A 77 3.58 20.54 16.09
N ASP A 78 4.87 20.33 16.36
CA ASP A 78 5.97 21.10 15.75
C ASP A 78 5.96 21.02 14.22
N ILE A 79 5.73 19.82 13.66
CA ILE A 79 5.65 19.61 12.20
C ILE A 79 4.46 20.35 11.60
N LYS A 80 3.30 20.34 12.28
CA LYS A 80 2.11 21.04 11.81
C LYS A 80 2.29 22.56 11.84
N GLU A 81 3.01 23.08 12.83
CA GLU A 81 3.37 24.49 12.88
C GLU A 81 4.29 24.88 11.72
N LEU A 82 5.36 24.12 11.48
CA LEU A 82 6.26 24.32 10.33
C LEU A 82 5.53 24.26 8.99
N LEU A 83 4.58 23.33 8.86
CA LEU A 83 3.75 23.18 7.67
C LEU A 83 2.90 24.44 7.44
N SER A 84 2.27 24.98 8.50
CA SER A 84 1.51 26.24 8.45
C SER A 84 2.37 27.42 7.97
N VAL A 85 3.63 27.50 8.44
CA VAL A 85 4.58 28.54 8.00
C VAL A 85 4.80 28.47 6.49
N HIS A 86 5.12 27.30 5.94
CA HIS A 86 5.35 27.15 4.50
C HIS A 86 4.08 27.33 3.67
N GLU A 87 2.92 26.91 4.17
CA GLU A 87 1.63 27.18 3.53
C GLU A 87 1.33 28.68 3.47
N SER A 88 1.67 29.44 4.51
CA SER A 88 1.55 30.90 4.50
C SER A 88 2.47 31.56 3.47
N THR A 89 3.69 31.03 3.27
CA THR A 89 4.61 31.49 2.21
C THR A 89 3.99 31.30 0.82
N LEU A 90 3.35 30.15 0.57
CA LEU A 90 2.67 29.88 -0.70
C LEU A 90 1.42 30.75 -0.88
N ALA A 91 0.64 30.94 0.19
CA ALA A 91 -0.56 31.78 0.18
C ALA A 91 -0.22 33.26 -0.09
N ALA A 92 0.89 33.75 0.45
CA ALA A 92 1.38 35.11 0.20
C ALA A 92 1.71 35.38 -1.28
N GLN A 93 2.07 34.34 -2.03
CA GLN A 93 2.33 34.44 -3.47
C GLN A 93 1.16 33.99 -4.33
N HIS A 94 0.01 33.66 -3.72
CA HIS A 94 -1.21 33.17 -4.39
C HIS A 94 -0.99 31.90 -5.21
N VAL A 95 -0.13 30.99 -4.72
CA VAL A 95 0.29 29.79 -5.45
C VAL A 95 -0.11 28.51 -4.70
N SER A 96 -0.65 27.54 -5.42
CA SER A 96 -0.91 26.19 -4.89
C SER A 96 0.32 25.28 -5.05
N LEU A 97 0.34 24.11 -4.38
CA LEU A 97 1.37 23.08 -4.52
C LEU A 97 1.56 22.57 -5.96
N THR A 98 0.51 22.64 -6.79
CA THR A 98 0.48 22.09 -8.15
C THR A 98 0.52 23.15 -9.26
N SER A 99 0.50 24.43 -8.90
CA SER A 99 0.46 25.51 -9.91
C SER A 99 1.71 25.53 -10.79
N PRO A 100 1.60 25.76 -12.11
CA PRO A 100 2.77 25.93 -12.96
C PRO A 100 3.61 27.14 -12.51
N LEU A 101 4.93 27.02 -12.63
CA LEU A 101 5.93 28.06 -12.31
C LEU A 101 6.49 28.74 -13.57
N ILE A 102 5.95 28.36 -14.71
CA ILE A 102 6.34 28.84 -16.03
C ILE A 102 5.09 29.36 -16.74
N ASP A 103 5.29 30.34 -17.61
CA ASP A 103 4.24 30.89 -18.45
C ASP A 103 3.98 29.98 -19.68
N ARG A 104 3.13 30.47 -20.59
CA ARG A 104 2.79 29.76 -21.84
C ARG A 104 3.92 29.80 -22.87
N GLU A 105 4.86 30.71 -22.71
CA GLU A 105 5.98 30.94 -23.63
C GLU A 105 7.24 30.16 -23.18
N GLY A 106 7.19 29.55 -21.99
CA GLY A 106 8.25 28.73 -21.42
C GLY A 106 9.23 29.51 -20.54
N PHE A 107 8.89 30.75 -20.15
CA PHE A 107 9.71 31.59 -19.30
C PHE A 107 9.27 31.51 -17.83
N PRO A 108 10.20 31.74 -16.88
CA PRO A 108 9.86 31.79 -15.46
C PRO A 108 8.97 33.01 -15.16
N LEU A 109 7.94 32.83 -14.32
CA LEU A 109 7.05 33.93 -13.94
C LEU A 109 7.83 35.03 -13.21
N ALA A 110 7.79 36.26 -13.75
CA ALA A 110 8.52 37.40 -13.20
C ALA A 110 7.93 37.92 -11.88
N ASP A 111 6.63 37.73 -11.66
CA ASP A 111 5.90 38.26 -10.51
C ASP A 111 6.04 37.40 -9.23
N MET A 112 6.82 36.31 -9.29
CA MET A 112 6.89 35.30 -8.24
C MET A 112 8.34 34.99 -7.86
N ASP A 113 8.62 34.87 -6.56
CA ASP A 113 9.89 34.31 -6.11
C ASP A 113 9.84 32.78 -6.21
N LEU A 114 10.28 32.30 -7.37
CA LEU A 114 10.32 30.88 -7.70
C LEU A 114 11.18 30.06 -6.74
N LEU A 115 12.22 30.66 -6.17
CA LEU A 115 13.09 29.95 -5.23
C LEU A 115 12.35 29.72 -3.91
N ALA A 116 11.69 30.74 -3.38
CA ALA A 116 10.85 30.62 -2.19
C ALA A 116 9.70 29.61 -2.39
N VAL A 117 9.04 29.63 -3.55
CA VAL A 117 7.95 28.68 -3.84
C VAL A 117 8.48 27.26 -3.97
N ARG A 118 9.58 27.05 -4.70
CA ARG A 118 10.15 25.72 -4.89
C ARG A 118 10.62 25.10 -3.59
N THR A 119 11.27 25.89 -2.74
CA THR A 119 11.70 25.45 -1.40
C THR A 119 10.51 25.17 -0.51
N ALA A 120 9.52 26.07 -0.44
CA ALA A 120 8.31 25.87 0.36
C ALA A 120 7.53 24.60 -0.08
N ARG A 121 7.35 24.36 -1.39
CA ARG A 121 6.68 23.14 -1.88
C ARG A 121 7.45 21.88 -1.50
N GLN A 122 8.77 21.89 -1.66
CA GLN A 122 9.61 20.75 -1.29
C GLN A 122 9.49 20.44 0.21
N GLU A 123 9.56 21.47 1.05
CA GLU A 123 9.42 21.34 2.49
C GLU A 123 8.04 20.83 2.89
N ILE A 124 6.96 21.35 2.31
CA ILE A 124 5.61 20.86 2.56
C ILE A 124 5.47 19.38 2.20
N HIS A 125 6.02 18.94 1.07
CA HIS A 125 5.98 17.52 0.71
C HIS A 125 6.78 16.65 1.69
N ARG A 126 7.97 17.09 2.12
CA ARG A 126 8.77 16.39 3.13
C ARG A 126 8.02 16.28 4.45
N LEU A 127 7.54 17.42 4.97
CA LEU A 127 6.82 17.50 6.24
C LEU A 127 5.52 16.70 6.22
N ASN A 128 4.76 16.69 5.11
CA ASN A 128 3.57 15.85 4.99
C ASN A 128 3.89 14.36 5.06
N ASN A 129 4.95 13.92 4.38
CA ASN A 129 5.37 12.52 4.45
C ASN A 129 5.79 12.14 5.88
N ASP A 130 6.53 13.01 6.57
CA ASP A 130 6.95 12.77 7.95
C ASP A 130 5.77 12.82 8.93
N ARG A 131 4.82 13.73 8.73
CA ARG A 131 3.54 13.78 9.46
C ARG A 131 2.80 12.45 9.34
N LEU A 132 2.64 11.93 8.11
CA LEU A 132 1.97 10.65 7.86
C LEU A 132 2.70 9.46 8.49
N ARG A 133 4.05 9.47 8.50
CA ARG A 133 4.85 8.44 9.19
C ARG A 133 4.61 8.46 10.69
N ILE A 134 4.58 9.64 11.30
CA ILE A 134 4.35 9.81 12.74
C ILE A 134 2.91 9.42 13.10
N GLU A 135 1.91 9.85 12.34
CA GLU A 135 0.50 9.49 12.55
C GLU A 135 0.30 7.97 12.48
N SER A 136 0.93 7.31 11.50
CA SER A 136 0.87 5.85 11.37
C SER A 136 1.51 5.15 12.58
N ARG A 137 2.65 5.65 13.06
CA ARG A 137 3.32 5.14 14.27
C ARG A 137 2.47 5.36 15.52
N LEU A 138 1.88 6.54 15.67
CA LEU A 138 0.99 6.88 16.78
C LEU A 138 -0.21 5.94 16.84
N HIS A 139 -0.82 5.65 15.68
CA HIS A 139 -1.92 4.69 15.57
C HIS A 139 -1.52 3.30 16.09
N GLN A 140 -0.34 2.81 15.70
CA GLN A 140 0.17 1.51 16.18
C GLN A 140 0.42 1.50 17.70
N LEU A 141 1.02 2.56 18.24
CA LEU A 141 1.27 2.67 19.69
C LEU A 141 -0.03 2.77 20.48
N LEU A 142 -1.02 3.50 19.95
CA LEU A 142 -2.33 3.64 20.58
C LEU A 142 -3.05 2.30 20.66
N GLN A 143 -2.96 1.47 19.61
CA GLN A 143 -3.49 0.11 19.64
C GLN A 143 -2.85 -0.71 20.77
N VAL A 144 -1.53 -0.60 20.99
CA VAL A 144 -0.85 -1.31 22.08
C VAL A 144 -1.23 -0.75 23.45
N ALA A 145 -1.33 0.57 23.59
CA ALA A 145 -1.66 1.24 24.84
C ALA A 145 -3.10 1.02 25.32
N LEU A 146 -4.02 0.74 24.38
CA LEU A 146 -5.45 0.49 24.60
C LEU A 146 -5.82 -1.00 24.65
N ARG A 147 -4.88 -1.92 24.36
CA ARG A 147 -5.07 -3.34 24.69
C ARG A 147 -5.40 -3.38 26.17
N ARG A 148 -6.62 -3.77 26.51
CA ARG A 148 -6.99 -3.99 27.90
C ARG A 148 -5.99 -4.98 28.47
N ASP A 149 -5.44 -4.65 29.63
CA ASP A 149 -4.69 -5.60 30.44
C ASP A 149 -5.68 -6.66 30.97
N ASP A 150 -6.26 -7.48 30.08
CA ASP A 150 -7.17 -8.57 30.44
C ASP A 150 -6.43 -9.66 31.26
N SER A 151 -5.12 -9.51 31.45
CA SER A 151 -4.26 -10.33 32.31
C SER A 151 -4.24 -9.89 33.78
N GLU A 152 -4.78 -8.72 34.14
CA GLU A 152 -4.88 -8.24 35.54
C GLU A 152 -6.34 -7.87 35.92
N GLY A 153 -7.30 -8.74 35.55
CA GLY A 153 -8.74 -8.47 35.67
C GLY A 153 -9.59 -9.52 36.38
N SER A 154 -9.01 -10.45 37.16
CA SER A 154 -9.76 -11.42 37.98
C SER A 154 -9.85 -11.09 39.48
N ALA A 155 -9.43 -9.89 39.90
CA ALA A 155 -9.58 -9.44 41.30
C ALA A 155 -10.40 -8.16 41.39
N GLN A 156 -11.65 -8.33 41.84
CA GLN A 156 -12.52 -7.33 42.46
C GLN A 156 -12.79 -6.03 41.67
N ARG A 157 -13.87 -6.06 40.88
CA ARG A 157 -14.72 -4.88 40.69
C ARG A 157 -15.73 -4.85 41.85
N PRO A 158 -15.62 -3.94 42.85
CA PRO A 158 -16.64 -3.86 43.88
C PRO A 158 -17.90 -3.32 43.23
N LEU A 159 -18.93 -4.15 43.20
CA LEU A 159 -20.29 -3.74 42.89
C LEU A 159 -20.68 -2.66 43.89
N ARG A 160 -21.03 -1.46 43.39
CA ARG A 160 -21.70 -0.44 44.20
C ARG A 160 -23.04 -1.03 44.69
N PRO A 161 -23.33 -1.06 46.00
CA PRO A 161 -24.62 -1.52 46.47
C PRO A 161 -25.65 -0.41 46.22
N VAL A 162 -26.60 -0.68 45.31
CA VAL A 162 -27.82 0.12 45.24
C VAL A 162 -28.73 -0.35 46.37
N ALA A 163 -29.02 0.54 47.30
CA ALA A 163 -30.02 0.32 48.33
C ALA A 163 -31.42 0.54 47.73
N ALA A 164 -32.30 -0.45 47.82
CA ALA A 164 -33.75 -0.26 47.77
C ALA A 164 -34.52 -1.51 48.26
N THR A 165 -34.87 -1.49 49.55
CA THR A 165 -36.19 -1.78 50.13
C THR A 165 -37.00 -3.04 49.76
N ASN A 166 -37.25 -3.82 50.82
CA ASN A 166 -38.49 -4.46 51.26
C ASN A 166 -39.10 -5.67 50.51
N ARG A 167 -38.94 -6.84 51.18
CA ARG A 167 -39.96 -7.74 51.79
C ARG A 167 -41.24 -8.01 51.01
N HIS A 168 -41.60 -9.31 50.87
CA HIS A 168 -42.90 -10.02 51.09
C HIS A 168 -42.62 -11.50 50.67
N ALA A 169 -42.34 -12.42 51.60
CA ALA A 169 -43.27 -13.36 52.24
C ALA A 169 -43.82 -14.50 51.33
N SER A 170 -43.61 -15.74 51.82
CA SER A 170 -44.46 -16.95 51.64
C SER A 170 -44.04 -18.03 50.63
N ALA A 171 -43.56 -19.14 51.21
CA ALA A 171 -43.98 -20.55 51.00
C ALA A 171 -44.60 -20.98 49.66
N ALA A 172 -44.04 -22.04 49.06
CA ALA A 172 -44.72 -23.33 48.82
C ALA A 172 -43.86 -24.29 48.00
N THR A 173 -44.01 -25.56 48.33
CA THR A 173 -43.52 -26.79 47.71
C THR A 173 -44.24 -27.11 46.38
N SER A 174 -43.90 -28.27 45.77
CA SER A 174 -44.55 -28.98 44.64
C SER A 174 -44.40 -28.35 43.25
N ASP A 175 -44.25 -29.06 42.14
CA ASP A 175 -44.05 -30.47 41.79
C ASP A 175 -43.65 -30.52 40.30
N VAL A 176 -42.95 -31.59 39.90
CA VAL A 176 -43.03 -32.33 38.62
C VAL A 176 -43.33 -31.54 37.33
N GLU A 177 -42.39 -31.55 36.37
CA GLU A 177 -42.74 -31.94 35.00
C GLU A 177 -41.53 -32.52 34.23
N ALA A 178 -41.60 -33.82 33.98
CA ALA A 178 -40.90 -34.47 32.89
C ALA A 178 -41.64 -34.15 31.58
N ARG A 179 -40.91 -33.85 30.50
CA ARG A 179 -41.00 -34.61 29.23
C ARG A 179 -40.15 -34.05 28.08
N SER A 180 -39.54 -35.02 27.41
CA SER A 180 -39.23 -35.09 25.98
C SER A 180 -38.16 -34.15 25.41
N ASN A 181 -36.95 -34.68 25.48
CA ASN A 181 -36.01 -34.71 24.36
C ASN A 181 -36.73 -35.17 23.07
N ALA A 182 -36.80 -34.31 22.06
CA ALA A 182 -37.11 -34.68 20.69
C ALA A 182 -36.36 -33.72 19.75
N ASN A 183 -35.20 -34.21 19.33
CA ASN A 183 -34.46 -33.71 18.18
C ASN A 183 -35.27 -34.06 16.92
N PRO A 184 -35.49 -33.12 15.98
CA PRO A 184 -35.63 -33.49 14.59
C PRO A 184 -34.43 -32.93 13.82
N SER A 185 -33.41 -33.78 13.71
CA SER A 185 -32.58 -33.78 12.52
C SER A 185 -33.45 -34.28 11.37
N ALA A 186 -33.82 -33.39 10.44
CA ALA A 186 -33.74 -33.67 9.00
C ALA A 186 -34.26 -32.49 8.16
N SER A 187 -33.47 -32.18 7.13
CA SER A 187 -33.83 -31.50 5.89
C SER A 187 -34.08 -30.00 5.91
N ALA A 188 -33.01 -29.24 5.63
CA ALA A 188 -33.00 -28.30 4.51
C ALA A 188 -31.54 -27.93 4.18
N ASN A 189 -30.94 -28.72 3.30
CA ASN A 189 -29.96 -28.17 2.36
C ASN A 189 -30.60 -26.95 1.66
N ASP A 190 -29.81 -25.89 1.48
CA ASP A 190 -29.94 -24.84 0.45
C ASP A 190 -29.79 -23.38 0.92
N HIS A 191 -29.61 -23.05 2.21
CA HIS A 191 -29.59 -21.62 2.64
C HIS A 191 -28.32 -21.16 3.38
N ALA A 192 -27.24 -21.94 3.35
CA ALA A 192 -25.99 -21.62 4.06
C ALA A 192 -25.04 -20.64 3.34
N ALA A 193 -25.37 -20.18 2.12
CA ALA A 193 -24.48 -19.32 1.32
C ALA A 193 -24.67 -17.80 1.53
N ALA A 194 -25.67 -17.36 2.28
CA ALA A 194 -26.10 -15.95 2.26
C ALA A 194 -26.07 -15.19 3.61
N ARG A 195 -25.51 -15.75 4.69
CA ARG A 195 -25.56 -15.11 6.02
C ARG A 195 -24.24 -15.09 6.79
N GLY A 196 -23.13 -14.93 6.07
CA GLY A 196 -21.80 -14.75 6.64
C GLY A 196 -21.03 -13.63 5.95
N ALA A 197 -21.67 -12.47 5.75
CA ALA A 197 -20.95 -11.26 5.33
C ALA A 197 -20.09 -10.77 6.50
N ILE A 198 -18.96 -11.46 6.74
CA ILE A 198 -17.80 -10.84 7.37
C ILE A 198 -17.54 -9.61 6.51
N HIS A 199 -17.61 -8.42 7.11
CA HIS A 199 -17.35 -7.15 6.44
C HIS A 199 -15.87 -7.09 6.06
N LEU A 200 -15.50 -7.77 4.97
CA LEU A 200 -14.16 -7.77 4.42
C LEU A 200 -13.92 -6.38 3.84
N GLN A 201 -12.92 -5.68 4.36
CA GLN A 201 -12.54 -4.38 3.82
C GLN A 201 -11.74 -4.55 2.53
N PRO A 202 -12.04 -3.77 1.48
CA PRO A 202 -11.20 -3.77 0.29
C PRO A 202 -9.84 -3.17 0.61
N PHE A 203 -8.77 -3.87 0.22
CA PHE A 203 -7.39 -3.41 0.45
C PHE A 203 -6.64 -3.05 -0.83
N ALA A 204 -7.20 -3.40 -1.99
CA ALA A 204 -6.63 -3.13 -3.30
C ALA A 204 -7.74 -2.95 -4.35
N GLN A 205 -7.41 -2.34 -5.49
CA GLN A 205 -8.29 -2.20 -6.64
C GLN A 205 -7.56 -2.62 -7.92
N ILE A 206 -8.30 -3.25 -8.83
CA ILE A 206 -7.81 -3.55 -10.17
C ILE A 206 -7.88 -2.28 -11.02
N ASN A 207 -6.72 -1.75 -11.40
CA ASN A 207 -6.64 -0.56 -12.23
C ASN A 207 -6.82 -0.88 -13.72
N SER A 208 -6.16 -1.96 -14.18
CA SER A 208 -6.28 -2.39 -15.57
C SER A 208 -6.08 -3.90 -15.72
N VAL A 209 -6.69 -4.48 -16.76
CA VAL A 209 -6.56 -5.89 -17.12
C VAL A 209 -6.10 -5.96 -18.56
N SER A 210 -5.04 -6.74 -18.82
CA SER A 210 -4.53 -6.95 -20.17
C SER A 210 -5.51 -7.81 -20.96
N PRO A 211 -5.69 -7.57 -22.28
CA PRO A 211 -6.57 -8.39 -23.11
C PRO A 211 -6.08 -9.85 -23.22
N ALA A 212 -6.92 -10.72 -23.77
CA ALA A 212 -6.59 -12.12 -24.00
C ALA A 212 -5.21 -12.28 -24.69
N PRO A 213 -4.36 -13.24 -24.27
CA PRO A 213 -4.67 -14.42 -23.44
C PRO A 213 -4.31 -14.29 -21.95
N ALA A 214 -4.31 -13.08 -21.37
CA ALA A 214 -3.95 -12.86 -19.97
C ALA A 214 -4.80 -13.68 -18.95
N PRO A 215 -4.20 -14.26 -17.88
CA PRO A 215 -4.93 -15.00 -16.86
C PRO A 215 -6.05 -14.22 -16.16
N ALA A 216 -5.83 -12.95 -15.84
CA ALA A 216 -6.84 -12.09 -15.23
C ALA A 216 -8.04 -11.84 -16.15
N TYR A 217 -7.80 -11.69 -17.46
CA TYR A 217 -8.87 -11.57 -18.46
C TYR A 217 -9.69 -12.86 -18.56
N ARG A 218 -9.03 -14.02 -18.59
CA ARG A 218 -9.69 -15.33 -18.65
C ARG A 218 -10.53 -15.62 -17.41
N ALA A 219 -10.11 -15.12 -16.25
CA ALA A 219 -10.90 -15.19 -15.03
C ALA A 219 -12.08 -14.22 -15.00
N GLY A 220 -12.14 -13.21 -15.87
CA GLY A 220 -13.23 -12.23 -15.89
C GLY A 220 -13.09 -11.11 -14.86
N LEU A 221 -11.87 -10.88 -14.37
CA LEU A 221 -11.55 -9.69 -13.58
C LEU A 221 -11.69 -8.44 -14.47
N GLN A 222 -12.19 -7.35 -13.88
CA GLN A 222 -12.44 -6.10 -14.58
C GLN A 222 -11.74 -4.92 -13.90
N PRO A 223 -11.37 -3.88 -14.66
CA PRO A 223 -10.98 -2.61 -14.07
C PRO A 223 -12.08 -2.09 -13.13
N GLY A 224 -11.69 -1.59 -11.96
CA GLY A 224 -12.59 -1.11 -10.93
C GLY A 224 -12.93 -2.14 -9.83
N ASP A 225 -12.65 -3.43 -10.03
CA ASP A 225 -12.89 -4.46 -9.02
C ASP A 225 -12.10 -4.20 -7.74
N LEU A 226 -12.78 -4.19 -6.59
CA LEU A 226 -12.17 -3.98 -5.28
C LEU A 226 -11.81 -5.33 -4.65
N ILE A 227 -10.53 -5.58 -4.43
CA ILE A 227 -10.03 -6.84 -3.89
C ILE A 227 -10.25 -6.85 -2.37
N LEU A 228 -11.00 -7.83 -1.91
CA LEU A 228 -11.30 -8.08 -0.50
C LEU A 228 -10.31 -9.07 0.12
N ARG A 229 -10.00 -10.13 -0.64
CA ARG A 229 -9.20 -11.27 -0.19
C ARG A 229 -8.56 -12.00 -1.35
N VAL A 230 -7.35 -12.52 -1.16
CA VAL A 230 -6.64 -13.36 -2.14
C VAL A 230 -6.10 -14.61 -1.46
N SER A 231 -6.42 -15.81 -1.97
CA SER A 231 -5.93 -17.08 -1.41
C SER A 231 -5.21 -17.94 -2.45
N SER A 232 -4.28 -18.79 -2.00
CA SER A 232 -3.52 -19.71 -2.86
C SER A 232 -4.13 -21.12 -2.86
N GLY A 233 -4.80 -21.48 -3.96
CA GLY A 233 -5.19 -22.84 -4.28
C GLY A 233 -6.25 -23.50 -3.37
N VAL A 234 -6.73 -24.66 -3.83
CA VAL A 234 -7.97 -25.34 -3.43
C VAL A 234 -8.06 -25.61 -1.92
N GLY A 235 -8.96 -24.88 -1.27
CA GLY A 235 -9.33 -25.05 0.13
C GLY A 235 -9.61 -23.69 0.78
N THR A 236 -10.64 -23.63 1.63
CA THR A 236 -10.92 -22.48 2.51
C THR A 236 -9.90 -22.39 3.64
N ASP A 237 -8.62 -22.61 3.36
CA ASP A 237 -7.55 -22.57 4.33
C ASP A 237 -7.26 -21.10 4.66
N ALA A 238 -8.04 -20.58 5.59
CA ALA A 238 -8.05 -19.17 5.93
C ALA A 238 -6.73 -18.63 6.50
N ARG A 239 -5.75 -19.50 6.74
CA ARG A 239 -4.42 -19.15 7.25
C ARG A 239 -3.45 -18.67 6.15
N ALA A 240 -3.70 -19.00 4.88
CA ALA A 240 -2.82 -18.63 3.77
C ALA A 240 -3.46 -17.59 2.82
N ALA A 241 -4.45 -16.84 3.31
CA ALA A 241 -5.11 -15.79 2.56
C ALA A 241 -4.57 -14.40 2.93
N VAL A 242 -4.52 -13.52 1.93
CA VAL A 242 -4.13 -12.12 2.05
C VAL A 242 -5.39 -11.26 2.05
N ASP A 243 -5.63 -10.57 3.15
CA ASP A 243 -6.76 -9.69 3.44
C ASP A 243 -6.25 -8.29 3.87
N ALA A 244 -7.16 -7.37 4.20
CA ALA A 244 -6.84 -6.01 4.64
C ALA A 244 -5.93 -5.92 5.89
N SER A 245 -5.80 -6.97 6.69
CA SER A 245 -4.94 -6.97 7.89
C SER A 245 -3.50 -7.38 7.63
N ASN A 246 -3.21 -8.09 6.53
CA ASN A 246 -1.90 -8.73 6.30
C ASN A 246 -1.31 -8.48 4.90
N HIS A 247 -1.93 -7.63 4.07
CA HIS A 247 -1.48 -7.35 2.71
C HIS A 247 -0.11 -6.66 2.58
N ASP A 248 0.42 -6.07 3.66
CA ASP A 248 1.72 -5.36 3.71
C ASP A 248 1.96 -4.44 2.50
N SER A 249 1.06 -3.48 2.26
CA SER A 249 1.14 -2.58 1.08
C SER A 249 1.26 -3.33 -0.26
N LEU A 250 0.54 -4.45 -0.41
CA LEU A 250 0.55 -5.37 -1.57
C LEU A 250 1.81 -6.25 -1.69
N ARG A 251 2.77 -6.14 -0.77
CA ARG A 251 4.02 -6.96 -0.79
C ARG A 251 3.77 -8.43 -0.49
N ALA A 252 2.64 -8.76 0.15
CA ALA A 252 2.26 -10.15 0.41
C ALA A 252 1.75 -10.88 -0.85
N LEU A 253 1.25 -10.17 -1.87
CA LEU A 253 0.65 -10.78 -3.06
C LEU A 253 1.64 -11.55 -3.94
N PRO A 254 2.86 -11.03 -4.26
CA PRO A 254 3.83 -11.77 -5.07
C PRO A 254 4.27 -13.11 -4.47
N ALA A 255 4.30 -13.24 -3.14
CA ALA A 255 4.67 -14.50 -2.48
C ALA A 255 3.59 -15.59 -2.68
N LEU A 256 2.34 -15.17 -2.81
CA LEU A 256 1.17 -16.01 -2.99
C LEU A 256 0.98 -16.44 -4.46
N VAL A 257 1.30 -15.53 -5.37
CA VAL A 257 1.16 -15.71 -6.81
C VAL A 257 2.37 -16.46 -7.36
N ARG A 258 2.21 -17.77 -7.53
CA ARG A 258 3.22 -18.64 -8.16
C ARG A 258 2.72 -19.15 -9.49
N GLU A 259 3.62 -19.24 -10.46
CA GLU A 259 3.31 -19.80 -11.77
C GLU A 259 2.71 -21.20 -11.65
N GLY A 260 1.63 -21.44 -12.41
CA GLY A 260 0.93 -22.73 -12.45
C GLY A 260 0.05 -23.03 -11.24
N ARG A 261 0.10 -22.24 -10.16
CA ARG A 261 -0.70 -22.47 -8.95
C ARG A 261 -1.91 -21.54 -8.91
N GLN A 262 -3.12 -22.12 -8.89
CA GLN A 262 -4.36 -21.33 -8.86
C GLN A 262 -4.41 -20.36 -7.69
N VAL A 263 -4.91 -19.15 -7.96
CA VAL A 263 -5.14 -18.10 -6.99
C VAL A 263 -6.60 -17.67 -7.10
N ILE A 264 -7.26 -17.52 -5.95
CA ILE A 264 -8.66 -17.10 -5.87
C ILE A 264 -8.69 -15.66 -5.37
N PHE A 265 -9.35 -14.78 -6.11
CA PHE A 265 -9.60 -13.39 -5.74
C PHE A 265 -11.07 -13.25 -5.34
N THR A 266 -11.31 -12.94 -4.07
CA THR A 266 -12.62 -12.45 -3.62
C THR A 266 -12.64 -10.94 -3.86
N VAL A 267 -13.50 -10.48 -4.76
CA VAL A 267 -13.60 -9.07 -5.12
C VAL A 267 -15.03 -8.56 -4.97
N ARG A 268 -15.16 -7.27 -4.69
CA ARG A 268 -16.40 -6.52 -4.71
C ARG A 268 -16.44 -5.65 -5.96
N ARG A 269 -17.41 -5.92 -6.83
CA ARG A 269 -17.68 -5.15 -8.04
C ARG A 269 -18.85 -4.21 -7.78
N ILE A 270 -18.64 -2.93 -8.07
CA ILE A 270 -19.70 -1.92 -8.02
C ILE A 270 -20.26 -1.80 -9.43
N ARG A 271 -21.56 -2.06 -9.60
CA ARG A 271 -22.28 -1.89 -10.87
C ARG A 271 -23.33 -0.81 -10.72
N GLU A 272 -23.29 0.18 -11.58
CA GLU A 272 -24.38 1.15 -11.69
C GLU A 272 -25.49 0.51 -12.54
N THR A 273 -26.67 0.30 -11.95
CA THR A 273 -27.84 -0.18 -12.68
C THR A 273 -29.03 0.69 -12.34
N SER A 274 -29.58 1.35 -13.36
CA SER A 274 -30.79 2.19 -13.23
C SER A 274 -30.66 3.31 -12.19
N GLY A 275 -29.49 3.96 -12.12
CA GLY A 275 -29.22 5.08 -11.19
C GLY A 275 -29.03 4.67 -9.73
N ARG A 276 -28.87 3.38 -9.45
CA ARG A 276 -28.44 2.87 -8.13
C ARG A 276 -27.17 2.07 -8.28
N GLU A 277 -26.23 2.29 -7.37
CA GLU A 277 -25.05 1.44 -7.23
C GLU A 277 -25.45 0.13 -6.56
N ARG A 278 -25.14 -0.99 -7.21
CA ARG A 278 -25.26 -2.32 -6.64
C ARG A 278 -23.87 -2.89 -6.40
N GLU A 279 -23.62 -3.29 -5.16
CA GLU A 279 -22.42 -4.03 -4.80
C GLU A 279 -22.65 -5.53 -4.97
N GLU A 280 -21.76 -6.19 -5.71
CA GLU A 280 -21.76 -7.64 -5.88
C GLU A 280 -20.39 -8.19 -5.48
N VAL A 281 -20.37 -9.18 -4.59
CA VAL A 281 -19.14 -9.87 -4.18
C VAL A 281 -19.04 -11.19 -4.94
N GLY A 282 -17.91 -11.44 -5.57
CA GLY A 282 -17.65 -12.65 -6.36
C GLY A 282 -16.24 -13.19 -6.13
N GLU A 283 -16.09 -14.50 -6.32
CA GLU A 283 -14.79 -15.17 -6.30
C GLU A 283 -14.35 -15.48 -7.73
N PHE A 284 -13.10 -15.14 -8.04
CA PHE A 284 -12.51 -15.27 -9.37
C PHE A 284 -11.22 -16.08 -9.27
N THR A 285 -11.21 -17.24 -9.91
CA THR A 285 -10.05 -18.14 -9.92
C THR A 285 -9.22 -17.91 -11.17
N LEU A 286 -7.94 -17.61 -11.01
CA LEU A 286 -6.97 -17.51 -12.10
C LEU A 286 -5.75 -18.39 -11.84
N THR A 287 -5.20 -18.93 -12.94
CA THR A 287 -3.94 -19.66 -12.94
C THR A 287 -2.84 -18.73 -13.47
N PRO A 288 -1.90 -18.28 -12.62
CA PRO A 288 -0.80 -17.42 -13.04
C PRO A 288 0.08 -18.14 -14.06
N SER A 289 0.46 -17.47 -15.14
CA SER A 289 1.35 -18.01 -16.18
C SER A 289 2.41 -16.99 -16.57
N SER A 290 3.65 -17.43 -16.82
CA SER A 290 4.65 -16.64 -17.52
C SER A 290 4.61 -17.03 -19.00
N GLY A 291 4.58 -16.06 -19.92
CA GLY A 291 4.55 -16.36 -21.37
C GLY A 291 3.21 -16.22 -22.09
N TRP A 292 2.19 -15.60 -21.47
CA TRP A 292 0.96 -15.19 -22.17
C TRP A 292 1.15 -13.94 -23.07
N GLY A 293 2.38 -13.42 -23.18
CA GLY A 293 2.71 -12.30 -24.08
C GLY A 293 2.70 -10.91 -23.44
N GLY A 294 2.61 -10.80 -22.11
CA GLY A 294 2.69 -9.52 -21.41
C GLY A 294 3.53 -9.56 -20.12
N ARG A 295 3.43 -8.50 -19.32
CA ARG A 295 4.24 -8.33 -18.10
C ARG A 295 3.63 -9.06 -16.90
N GLY A 296 4.45 -9.84 -16.20
CA GLY A 296 4.07 -10.50 -14.96
C GLY A 296 3.21 -11.76 -15.15
N LEU A 297 2.72 -12.30 -14.04
CA LEU A 297 2.07 -13.62 -14.00
C LEU A 297 0.55 -13.60 -14.13
N LEU A 298 -0.11 -12.48 -13.79
CA LEU A 298 -1.58 -12.37 -13.78
C LEU A 298 -2.12 -11.59 -14.98
N GLY A 299 -1.34 -10.62 -15.48
CA GLY A 299 -1.78 -9.72 -16.55
C GLY A 299 -2.78 -8.65 -16.12
N CYS A 300 -2.79 -8.28 -14.84
CA CYS A 300 -3.52 -7.11 -14.34
C CYS A 300 -2.60 -6.18 -13.53
N VAL A 301 -2.98 -4.91 -13.46
CA VAL A 301 -2.33 -3.92 -12.59
C VAL A 301 -3.21 -3.71 -11.37
N VAL A 302 -2.64 -3.94 -10.19
CA VAL A 302 -3.29 -3.76 -8.90
C VAL A 302 -2.72 -2.51 -8.23
N CYS A 303 -3.59 -1.65 -7.73
CA CYS A 303 -3.23 -0.44 -6.99
C CYS A 303 -3.86 -0.48 -5.58
N LEU A 304 -3.27 0.25 -4.63
CA LEU A 304 -3.97 0.53 -3.38
C LEU A 304 -5.24 1.34 -3.71
N PRO A 305 -6.36 1.12 -3.02
CA PRO A 305 -7.55 1.91 -3.25
C PRO A 305 -7.16 3.37 -3.04
N CYS A 306 -7.48 4.23 -4.00
CA CYS A 306 -7.51 5.65 -3.72
C CYS A 306 -8.50 5.82 -2.56
N LEU A 307 -8.04 6.32 -1.41
CA LEU A 307 -8.96 6.79 -0.38
C LEU A 307 -9.67 8.01 -0.96
N SER A 308 -10.71 7.76 -1.75
CA SER A 308 -11.74 8.74 -2.05
C SER A 308 -12.43 9.03 -0.71
N PRO A 309 -12.41 10.27 -0.20
CA PRO A 309 -13.19 10.64 0.97
C PRO A 309 -14.65 10.77 0.53
N ILE A 310 -15.29 9.65 0.21
CA ILE A 310 -16.72 9.59 -0.12
C ILE A 310 -17.32 8.39 0.61
N TRP A 311 -17.18 8.39 1.93
CA TRP A 311 -17.98 7.56 2.84
C TRP A 311 -18.26 8.36 4.09
N HIS A 312 -18.97 9.48 3.90
CA HIS A 312 -19.73 10.13 4.97
C HIS A 312 -20.99 10.71 4.33
N GLN A 313 -22.07 9.94 4.42
CA GLN A 313 -23.42 10.47 4.47
C GLN A 313 -24.26 9.54 5.36
#